data_AF-A0A4Z1SQ65-F1
#
_entry.id   AF-A0A4Z1SQ65-F1
#
_cell.length_a   1.000
_cell.length_b   1.000
_cell.length_c   1.000
_cell.angle_alpha   90.00
_cell.angle_beta   90.00
_cell.angle_gamma   90.00
#
_symmetry.space_group_name_H-M   'P 1'
#
loop_
_entity.id
_entity.type
_entity.pdbx_description
1 polymer ?
#
loop_
_entity_poly.entity_id
_entity_poly.type
_entity_poly.pdbx_seq_one_letter_code
_entity_poly.pdbx_strand_id
1 'polypeptide(L)'
;MEVKARAAGTCAADSTFTIPGVEGEFCKKCSDTKQAPINGACAENPTNTVSSATCGSGACTKCGDSSTDYFLFYGGCYKTDASPGNKLCKTVVAGKCTVLQDNSPAFIKSEVLYLCSDNSTDAGGKENCGTCTYESSSTTFTCQTCLPGFGLVDSTCKACTVQNCKTCSSSACSECASGFGPVYDTSLVTTNCTSCPADCTDCADQGFSTICEKCGTGKVPIDGNCSTNSNVCTTPSPPDGTCSSCKNGFLFYQGGCLSPQKAADLKVCALGSQLLVGNTTVCTECKGGFVPIDGECLPIKQINTGTTRAGQNICLDEKGNKVSNTATKCGACISTTVNTNNYFLFNGGCYPIPASASTPGTSVGSKLCSSASNGKCTAAPTSGGPFLVDANGTFTPCPAGCGVCTSSNGATTCTSCGLGYFGTAPNCTACPSGCTVCTKDACTTCWNGSGPDANGKCPSPPSSSSSGLSGGAIAGIVIAVLLVLGGLGGFLGWWFGCRGK
;
A
#
# COMPACT_ATOMS: atom_id res chain seq x y z
N MET A 1 -5.05 4.49 27.27
CA MET A 1 -6.12 4.04 28.18
C MET A 1 -7.40 4.03 27.38
N GLU A 2 -7.85 2.87 26.93
CA GLU A 2 -9.20 2.71 26.37
C GLU A 2 -10.21 2.92 27.49
N VAL A 3 -11.02 3.98 27.38
CA VAL A 3 -12.18 4.15 28.24
C VAL A 3 -13.28 3.24 27.69
N LYS A 4 -13.40 2.03 28.25
CA LYS A 4 -14.60 1.20 28.06
C LYS A 4 -15.82 1.98 28.56
N ALA A 5 -16.81 2.14 27.69
CA ALA A 5 -18.07 2.80 28.02
C ALA A 5 -18.75 2.12 29.23
N ARG A 6 -19.14 2.92 30.23
CA ARG A 6 -20.01 2.47 31.32
C ARG A 6 -21.37 2.12 30.72
N ALA A 7 -21.88 0.92 30.96
CA ALA A 7 -23.22 0.53 30.57
C ALA A 7 -24.25 1.45 31.26
N ALA A 8 -24.96 2.26 30.48
CA ALA A 8 -26.03 3.11 30.95
C ALA A 8 -27.23 3.00 29.99
N GLY A 9 -28.37 2.55 30.55
CA GLY A 9 -29.75 2.54 30.05
C GLY A 9 -30.02 1.99 28.64
N THR A 10 -30.93 1.00 28.54
CA THR A 10 -31.44 0.55 27.24
C THR A 10 -32.23 1.68 26.56
N CYS A 11 -32.04 1.89 25.25
CA CYS A 11 -32.92 2.77 24.50
C CYS A 11 -34.36 2.23 24.55
N ALA A 12 -35.36 3.09 24.45
CA ALA A 12 -36.72 2.64 24.20
C ALA A 12 -36.80 1.90 22.84
N ALA A 13 -37.83 1.06 22.67
CA ALA A 13 -38.06 0.38 21.40
C ALA A 13 -38.08 1.39 20.23
N ASP A 14 -37.45 1.02 19.12
CA ASP A 14 -37.32 1.82 17.88
C ASP A 14 -36.74 3.23 18.08
N SER A 15 -36.02 3.44 19.18
CA SER A 15 -35.42 4.73 19.54
C SER A 15 -33.90 4.74 19.42
N THR A 16 -33.32 3.81 18.65
CA THR A 16 -31.90 3.79 18.29
C THR A 16 -31.68 4.51 16.96
N PHE A 17 -30.48 5.05 16.78
CA PHE A 17 -30.02 5.57 15.49
C PHE A 17 -28.49 5.56 15.42
N THR A 18 -27.96 5.73 14.22
CA THR A 18 -26.52 5.82 13.97
C THR A 18 -26.16 7.21 13.43
N ILE A 19 -24.93 7.64 13.68
CA ILE A 19 -24.38 8.89 13.13
C ILE A 19 -23.29 8.52 12.13
N PRO A 20 -23.40 8.94 10.85
CA PRO A 20 -22.39 8.61 9.86
C PRO A 20 -20.98 9.05 10.30
N GLY A 21 -20.02 8.14 10.20
CA GLY A 21 -18.64 8.39 10.62
C GLY A 21 -18.38 8.30 12.12
N VAL A 22 -19.36 7.85 12.92
CA VAL A 22 -19.19 7.52 14.34
C VAL A 22 -19.60 6.07 14.58
N GLU A 23 -18.74 5.33 15.28
CA GLU A 23 -19.00 3.94 15.66
C GLU A 23 -19.97 3.89 16.84
N GLY A 24 -20.98 3.03 16.75
CA GLY A 24 -21.98 2.78 17.79
C GLY A 24 -23.41 3.17 17.43
N GLU A 25 -24.35 2.72 18.26
CA GLU A 25 -25.75 3.13 18.22
C GLU A 25 -26.05 4.11 19.37
N PHE A 26 -26.91 5.08 19.09
CA PHE A 26 -27.26 6.16 20.01
C PHE A 26 -28.76 6.17 20.28
N CYS A 27 -29.18 6.58 21.47
CA CYS A 27 -30.58 6.67 21.84
C CYS A 27 -31.16 8.05 21.48
N LYS A 28 -32.33 8.05 20.83
CA LYS A 28 -33.22 9.22 20.77
C LYS A 28 -34.03 9.38 22.06
N LYS A 29 -34.30 8.25 22.73
CA LYS A 29 -35.12 8.15 23.93
C LYS A 29 -34.72 6.94 24.76
N CYS A 30 -34.70 7.10 26.07
CA CYS A 30 -34.41 6.05 27.05
C CYS A 30 -35.67 5.28 27.43
N SER A 31 -35.52 3.98 27.71
CA SER A 31 -36.62 3.15 28.20
C SER A 31 -37.08 3.57 29.59
N ASP A 32 -36.14 4.00 30.45
CA ASP A 32 -36.46 4.61 31.73
C ASP A 32 -36.81 6.09 31.55
N THR A 33 -38.03 6.44 31.97
CA THR A 33 -38.55 7.82 31.93
C THR A 33 -37.75 8.83 32.77
N LYS A 34 -36.95 8.38 33.73
CA LYS A 34 -36.08 9.20 34.58
C LYS A 34 -34.69 9.45 33.98
N GLN A 35 -34.39 8.82 32.86
CA GLN A 35 -33.13 8.98 32.13
C GLN A 35 -33.35 9.86 30.90
N ALA A 36 -32.26 10.37 30.32
CA ALA A 36 -32.30 10.94 28.99
C ALA A 36 -30.94 10.74 28.28
N PRO A 37 -30.91 10.77 26.94
CA PRO A 37 -29.66 10.59 26.20
C PRO A 37 -28.71 11.78 26.40
N ILE A 38 -27.52 11.49 26.93
CA ILE A 38 -26.39 12.42 27.00
C ILE A 38 -25.25 11.83 26.18
N ASN A 39 -24.81 12.56 25.15
CA ASN A 39 -23.89 12.03 24.12
C ASN A 39 -24.38 10.70 23.53
N GLY A 40 -25.70 10.55 23.40
CA GLY A 40 -26.36 9.38 22.82
C GLY A 40 -26.47 8.16 23.74
N ALA A 41 -25.91 8.19 24.96
CA ALA A 41 -26.10 7.15 25.97
C ALA A 41 -27.13 7.58 27.02
N CYS A 42 -27.95 6.64 27.49
CA CYS A 42 -28.98 6.93 28.49
C CYS A 42 -28.37 7.17 29.86
N ALA A 43 -28.38 8.42 30.32
CA ALA A 43 -27.81 8.82 31.61
C ALA A 43 -28.90 9.11 32.64
N GLU A 44 -28.64 8.72 33.88
CA GLU A 44 -29.44 9.14 35.03
C GLU A 44 -29.17 10.61 35.37
N ASN A 45 -30.19 11.30 35.89
CA ASN A 45 -30.11 12.69 36.33
C ASN A 45 -29.48 13.62 35.26
N PRO A 46 -30.01 13.66 34.02
CA PRO A 46 -29.42 14.42 32.91
C PRO A 46 -29.26 15.91 33.21
N THR A 47 -30.10 16.47 34.09
CA THR A 47 -30.05 17.87 34.54
C THR A 47 -28.85 18.21 35.43
N ASN A 48 -28.22 17.20 36.04
CA ASN A 48 -26.97 17.39 36.78
C ASN A 48 -25.76 17.47 35.83
N THR A 49 -25.83 16.76 34.70
CA THR A 49 -24.78 16.79 33.68
C THR A 49 -24.90 18.02 32.79
N VAL A 50 -26.13 18.38 32.41
CA VAL A 50 -26.43 19.54 31.57
C VAL A 50 -27.34 20.48 32.35
N SER A 51 -26.73 21.51 32.94
CA SER A 51 -27.45 22.49 33.75
C SER A 51 -28.57 23.15 32.94
N SER A 52 -29.74 23.32 33.55
CA SER A 52 -30.95 23.90 32.92
C SER A 52 -31.53 23.12 31.72
N ALA A 53 -31.06 21.90 31.45
CA ALA A 53 -31.72 21.03 30.49
C ALA A 53 -33.16 20.71 30.89
N THR A 54 -34.06 20.65 29.93
CA THR A 54 -35.44 20.20 30.13
C THR A 54 -35.53 18.77 29.59
N CYS A 55 -35.49 17.80 30.49
CA CYS A 55 -35.57 16.39 30.15
C CYS A 55 -36.69 15.70 30.94
N GLY A 56 -37.45 14.85 30.27
CA GLY A 56 -38.54 14.10 30.86
C GLY A 56 -39.05 13.03 29.90
N SER A 57 -39.73 12.02 30.44
CA SER A 57 -40.25 10.90 29.65
C SER A 57 -39.19 10.18 28.81
N GLY A 58 -37.94 10.11 29.27
CA GLY A 58 -36.87 9.42 28.56
C GLY A 58 -36.08 10.26 27.55
N ALA A 59 -36.39 11.55 27.35
CA ALA A 59 -35.71 12.40 26.35
C ALA A 59 -35.60 13.87 26.83
N CYS A 60 -34.74 14.65 26.17
CA CYS A 60 -34.58 16.08 26.38
C CYS A 60 -35.27 16.87 25.26
N THR A 61 -35.92 17.97 25.61
CA THR A 61 -36.49 18.95 24.68
C THR A 61 -35.68 20.24 24.61
N LYS A 62 -34.78 20.44 25.58
CA LYS A 62 -33.81 21.55 25.63
C LYS A 62 -32.56 21.12 26.38
N CYS A 63 -31.41 21.64 25.97
CA CYS A 63 -30.12 21.40 26.62
C CYS A 63 -29.61 22.62 27.41
N GLY A 64 -30.54 23.47 27.86
CA GLY A 64 -30.27 24.67 28.64
C GLY A 64 -30.20 25.94 27.79
N ASP A 65 -30.98 26.96 28.16
CA ASP A 65 -31.08 28.23 27.42
C ASP A 65 -29.79 29.07 27.53
N SER A 66 -28.89 28.73 28.45
CA SER A 66 -27.56 29.35 28.62
C SER A 66 -26.41 28.42 28.21
N SER A 67 -26.69 27.23 27.68
CA SER A 67 -25.62 26.30 27.31
C SER A 67 -24.84 26.77 26.09
N THR A 68 -23.51 26.64 26.18
CA THR A 68 -22.53 27.03 25.15
C THR A 68 -21.70 25.84 24.65
N ASP A 69 -21.89 24.66 25.24
CA ASP A 69 -21.12 23.45 24.95
C ASP A 69 -22.00 22.22 24.66
N TYR A 70 -23.26 22.21 25.13
CA TYR A 70 -24.26 21.17 24.83
C TYR A 70 -25.34 21.66 23.88
N PHE A 71 -25.63 20.88 22.84
CA PHE A 71 -26.73 21.16 21.92
C PHE A 71 -27.75 20.03 21.90
N LEU A 72 -28.99 20.39 21.59
CA LEU A 72 -30.09 19.45 21.39
C LEU A 72 -29.96 18.77 20.02
N PHE A 73 -30.04 17.44 20.02
CA PHE A 73 -30.07 16.64 18.80
C PHE A 73 -30.84 15.35 19.05
N TYR A 74 -31.86 15.05 18.23
CA TYR A 74 -32.76 13.89 18.37
C TYR A 74 -33.09 13.47 19.82
N GLY A 75 -33.61 14.40 20.62
CA GLY A 75 -34.07 14.08 21.98
C GLY A 75 -32.96 13.88 23.02
N GLY A 76 -31.70 14.17 22.70
CA GLY A 76 -30.57 14.13 23.63
C GLY A 76 -29.74 15.40 23.63
N CYS A 77 -28.88 15.53 24.65
CA CYS A 77 -27.91 16.62 24.76
C CYS A 77 -26.51 16.14 24.45
N TYR A 78 -25.86 16.78 23.47
CA TYR A 78 -24.58 16.37 22.92
C TYR A 78 -23.54 17.46 23.11
N LYS A 79 -22.34 17.06 23.55
CA LYS A 79 -21.26 17.99 23.86
C LYS A 79 -20.34 18.19 22.65
N THR A 80 -19.91 19.42 22.40
CA THR A 80 -19.06 19.78 21.24
C THR A 80 -17.63 19.26 21.30
N ASP A 81 -17.12 18.90 22.47
CA ASP A 81 -15.75 18.38 22.67
C ASP A 81 -15.72 16.87 22.97
N ALA A 82 -16.87 16.20 22.96
CA ALA A 82 -16.99 14.76 23.20
C ALA A 82 -17.69 14.06 22.04
N SER A 83 -17.32 12.80 21.78
CA SER A 83 -18.03 11.97 20.80
C SER A 83 -19.44 11.62 21.31
N PRO A 84 -20.48 11.66 20.47
CA PRO A 84 -20.45 11.95 19.03
C PRO A 84 -20.60 13.44 18.66
N GLY A 85 -20.88 14.32 19.63
CA GLY A 85 -21.22 15.72 19.37
C GLY A 85 -20.12 16.52 18.68
N ASN A 86 -18.85 16.21 18.94
CA ASN A 86 -17.68 16.79 18.28
C ASN A 86 -17.57 16.49 16.77
N LYS A 87 -18.42 15.62 16.22
CA LYS A 87 -18.54 15.38 14.77
C LYS A 87 -19.68 16.16 14.11
N LEU A 88 -20.59 16.72 14.91
CA LEU A 88 -21.80 17.36 14.42
C LEU A 88 -21.71 18.87 14.49
N CYS A 89 -21.36 19.40 15.67
CA CYS A 89 -21.47 20.82 15.98
C CYS A 89 -20.17 21.43 16.47
N LYS A 90 -19.87 22.64 15.96
CA LYS A 90 -18.70 23.45 16.32
C LYS A 90 -19.04 24.61 17.26
N THR A 91 -20.21 25.22 17.10
CA THR A 91 -20.63 26.36 17.93
C THR A 91 -22.06 26.17 18.41
N VAL A 92 -22.25 26.36 19.71
CA VAL A 92 -23.55 26.24 20.38
C VAL A 92 -23.96 27.59 20.95
N VAL A 93 -25.23 27.94 20.74
CA VAL A 93 -25.87 29.12 21.33
C VAL A 93 -27.21 28.69 21.89
N ALA A 94 -27.46 28.98 23.18
CA ALA A 94 -28.71 28.66 23.88
C ALA A 94 -29.14 27.19 23.71
N GLY A 95 -28.18 26.27 23.83
CA GLY A 95 -28.46 24.85 23.71
C GLY A 95 -28.76 24.35 22.29
N LYS A 96 -28.49 25.16 21.25
CA LYS A 96 -28.68 24.81 19.83
C LYS A 96 -27.37 24.88 19.06
N CYS A 97 -27.21 24.00 18.07
CA CYS A 97 -26.10 24.10 17.15
C CYS A 97 -26.32 25.23 16.13
N THR A 98 -25.37 26.16 16.03
CA THR A 98 -25.42 27.28 15.07
C THR A 98 -24.36 27.20 13.99
N VAL A 99 -23.24 26.52 14.27
CA VAL A 99 -22.18 26.26 13.28
C VAL A 99 -21.85 24.78 13.33
N LEU A 100 -21.97 24.13 12.17
CA LEU A 100 -21.63 22.71 11.98
C LEU A 100 -20.12 22.50 12.03
N GLN A 101 -19.70 21.28 12.34
CA GLN A 101 -18.31 20.87 12.11
C GLN A 101 -18.01 20.75 10.61
N ASP A 102 -16.72 20.83 10.27
CA ASP A 102 -16.27 20.60 8.89
C ASP A 102 -16.61 19.17 8.46
N ASN A 103 -17.23 19.01 7.28
CA ASN A 103 -17.75 17.73 6.77
C ASN A 103 -18.76 17.03 7.70
N SER A 104 -19.51 17.80 8.50
CA SER A 104 -20.58 17.26 9.36
C SER A 104 -21.59 16.43 8.54
N PRO A 105 -22.05 15.27 9.05
CA PRO A 105 -23.10 14.47 8.41
C PRO A 105 -24.51 15.03 8.68
N ALA A 106 -24.60 16.29 9.09
CA ALA A 106 -25.81 16.97 9.51
C ALA A 106 -25.94 18.34 8.86
N PHE A 107 -27.16 18.87 8.86
CA PHE A 107 -27.46 20.22 8.40
C PHE A 107 -28.45 20.91 9.36
N ILE A 108 -28.50 22.24 9.31
CA ILE A 108 -29.39 23.04 10.14
C ILE A 108 -30.54 23.55 9.28
N LYS A 109 -31.77 23.29 9.69
CA LYS A 109 -33.00 23.81 9.07
C LYS A 109 -33.89 24.38 10.16
N SER A 110 -34.25 25.66 10.03
CA SER A 110 -35.11 26.36 11.00
C SER A 110 -34.61 26.24 12.45
N GLU A 111 -33.29 26.42 12.66
CA GLU A 111 -32.59 26.29 13.94
C GLU A 111 -32.58 24.86 14.55
N VAL A 112 -33.04 23.86 13.82
CA VAL A 112 -33.01 22.45 14.23
C VAL A 112 -31.94 21.70 13.44
N LEU A 113 -31.18 20.86 14.14
CA LEU A 113 -30.12 20.04 13.57
C LEU A 113 -30.69 18.67 13.13
N TYR A 114 -30.50 18.32 11.87
CA TYR A 114 -30.93 17.04 11.27
C TYR A 114 -29.76 16.33 10.62
N LEU A 115 -29.80 14.99 10.55
CA LEU A 115 -28.85 14.25 9.71
C LEU A 115 -29.16 14.45 8.23
N CYS A 116 -28.13 14.46 7.38
CA CYS A 116 -28.30 14.49 5.93
C CYS A 116 -29.13 13.31 5.40
N SER A 117 -29.08 12.16 6.10
CA SER A 117 -29.84 10.95 5.81
C SER A 117 -31.29 10.97 6.29
N ASP A 118 -31.70 11.97 7.07
CA ASP A 118 -33.05 12.08 7.60
C ASP A 118 -34.02 12.51 6.50
N ASN A 119 -34.67 11.53 5.87
CA ASN A 119 -35.64 11.73 4.80
C ASN A 119 -37.06 12.01 5.30
N SER A 120 -37.24 12.29 6.60
CA SER A 120 -38.54 12.71 7.11
C SER A 120 -39.00 13.99 6.43
N THR A 121 -40.32 14.18 6.37
CA THR A 121 -40.94 15.38 5.78
C THR A 121 -40.46 16.67 6.46
N ASP A 122 -40.16 16.59 7.75
CA ASP A 122 -39.73 17.73 8.56
C ASP A 122 -38.26 18.09 8.28
N ALA A 123 -37.38 17.10 8.21
CA ALA A 123 -35.97 17.30 7.91
C ALA A 123 -35.78 17.70 6.44
N GLY A 124 -36.29 16.90 5.50
CA GLY A 124 -36.09 17.08 4.05
C GLY A 124 -34.69 16.68 3.57
N GLY A 125 -33.98 15.85 4.33
CA GLY A 125 -32.77 15.18 3.88
C GLY A 125 -33.06 14.08 2.84
N LYS A 126 -32.02 13.37 2.41
CA LYS A 126 -32.15 12.29 1.42
C LYS A 126 -31.63 10.99 2.00
N GLU A 127 -32.38 9.91 1.79
CA GLU A 127 -31.99 8.58 2.21
C GLU A 127 -30.58 8.23 1.72
N ASN A 128 -29.80 7.58 2.58
CA ASN A 128 -28.43 7.17 2.30
C ASN A 128 -27.45 8.30 2.00
N CYS A 129 -27.80 9.55 2.30
CA CYS A 129 -26.89 10.68 2.21
C CYS A 129 -25.96 10.76 3.42
N GLY A 130 -24.65 10.81 3.17
CA GLY A 130 -23.61 10.90 4.20
C GLY A 130 -23.33 12.33 4.60
N THR A 131 -22.92 13.18 3.66
CA THR A 131 -22.75 14.62 3.87
C THR A 131 -23.56 15.41 2.86
N CYS A 132 -23.94 16.63 3.23
CA CYS A 132 -24.85 17.45 2.44
C CYS A 132 -24.56 18.94 2.61
N THR A 133 -25.07 19.72 1.66
CA THR A 133 -25.18 21.18 1.77
C THR A 133 -26.65 21.56 1.76
N TYR A 134 -27.02 22.45 2.68
CA TYR A 134 -28.36 23.01 2.78
C TYR A 134 -28.29 24.54 2.70
N GLU A 135 -28.86 25.10 1.64
CA GLU A 135 -28.97 26.55 1.47
C GLU A 135 -30.32 27.03 2.01
N SER A 136 -30.28 27.75 3.13
CA SER A 136 -31.47 28.22 3.83
C SER A 136 -32.30 29.23 3.03
N SER A 137 -31.65 30.05 2.20
CA SER A 137 -32.33 31.10 1.41
C SER A 137 -33.17 30.54 0.26
N SER A 138 -32.72 29.45 -0.35
CA SER A 138 -33.40 28.78 -1.48
C SER A 138 -33.99 27.42 -1.11
N THR A 139 -34.01 27.08 0.18
CA THR A 139 -34.43 25.78 0.74
C THR A 139 -33.87 24.57 -0.01
N THR A 140 -32.66 24.73 -0.58
CA THR A 140 -32.08 23.75 -1.50
C THR A 140 -31.18 22.79 -0.74
N PHE A 141 -31.52 21.50 -0.79
CA PHE A 141 -30.72 20.40 -0.23
C PHE A 141 -29.96 19.68 -1.34
N THR A 142 -28.64 19.55 -1.18
CA THR A 142 -27.78 18.77 -2.09
C THR A 142 -26.98 17.75 -1.30
N CYS A 143 -27.08 16.47 -1.69
CA CYS A 143 -26.23 15.43 -1.14
C CYS A 143 -24.85 15.49 -1.81
N GLN A 144 -23.80 15.59 -1.00
CA GLN A 144 -22.41 15.69 -1.44
C GLN A 144 -21.75 14.29 -1.52
N THR A 145 -21.93 13.48 -0.47
CA THR A 145 -21.43 12.11 -0.41
C THR A 145 -22.51 11.17 0.12
N CYS A 146 -22.39 9.88 -0.20
CA CYS A 146 -23.32 8.86 0.26
C CYS A 146 -22.76 8.08 1.46
N LEU A 147 -23.64 7.40 2.18
CA LEU A 147 -23.26 6.45 3.22
C LEU A 147 -22.47 5.27 2.63
N PRO A 148 -21.63 4.59 3.44
CA PRO A 148 -20.94 3.37 3.00
C PRO A 148 -21.90 2.35 2.38
N GLY A 149 -21.53 1.80 1.21
CA GLY A 149 -22.38 0.90 0.43
C GLY A 149 -23.21 1.61 -0.64
N PHE A 150 -23.13 2.94 -0.76
CA PHE A 150 -23.90 3.72 -1.72
C PHE A 150 -23.01 4.66 -2.56
N GLY A 151 -23.45 4.92 -3.79
CA GLY A 151 -22.81 5.83 -4.73
C GLY A 151 -23.77 6.90 -5.23
N LEU A 152 -23.26 8.09 -5.53
CA LEU A 152 -24.06 9.19 -6.05
C LEU A 152 -24.35 8.97 -7.55
N VAL A 153 -25.62 8.82 -7.89
CA VAL A 153 -26.12 8.64 -9.26
C VAL A 153 -27.29 9.61 -9.45
N ASP A 154 -27.18 10.54 -10.38
CA ASP A 154 -28.20 11.57 -10.64
C ASP A 154 -28.60 12.35 -9.38
N SER A 155 -27.62 12.73 -8.53
CA SER A 155 -27.84 13.42 -7.25
C SER A 155 -28.70 12.64 -6.23
N THR A 156 -28.74 11.32 -6.36
CA THR A 156 -29.36 10.38 -5.43
C THR A 156 -28.39 9.27 -5.04
N CYS A 157 -28.42 8.83 -3.78
CA CYS A 157 -27.55 7.76 -3.30
C CYS A 157 -28.18 6.40 -3.61
N LYS A 158 -27.57 5.64 -4.52
CA LYS A 158 -28.01 4.30 -4.91
C LYS A 158 -27.04 3.24 -4.38
N ALA A 159 -27.57 2.08 -4.00
CA ALA A 159 -26.75 0.99 -3.48
C ALA A 159 -25.71 0.54 -4.51
N CYS A 160 -24.50 0.27 -4.05
CA CYS A 160 -23.45 -0.26 -4.89
C CYS A 160 -23.79 -1.69 -5.33
N THR A 161 -23.60 -1.98 -6.61
CA THR A 161 -23.84 -3.31 -7.19
C THR A 161 -22.75 -4.32 -6.81
N VAL A 162 -21.55 -3.84 -6.51
CA VAL A 162 -20.41 -4.67 -6.10
C VAL A 162 -20.51 -4.96 -4.60
N GLN A 163 -20.46 -6.24 -4.23
CA GLN A 163 -20.52 -6.66 -2.84
C GLN A 163 -19.31 -6.15 -2.06
N ASN A 164 -19.51 -5.75 -0.81
CA ASN A 164 -18.47 -5.19 0.08
C ASN A 164 -17.80 -3.93 -0.48
N CYS A 165 -18.46 -3.23 -1.41
CA CYS A 165 -18.02 -1.94 -1.89
C CYS A 165 -18.44 -0.84 -0.91
N LYS A 166 -17.49 -0.01 -0.48
CA LYS A 166 -17.73 1.13 0.40
C LYS A 166 -18.24 2.34 -0.37
N THR A 167 -17.64 2.66 -1.51
CA THR A 167 -18.06 3.77 -2.39
C THR A 167 -18.03 3.35 -3.84
N CYS A 168 -19.01 3.78 -4.62
CA CYS A 168 -19.09 3.46 -6.05
C CYS A 168 -19.53 4.67 -6.89
N SER A 169 -19.18 4.64 -8.18
CA SER A 169 -19.69 5.56 -9.19
C SER A 169 -20.47 4.77 -10.24
N SER A 170 -21.79 5.00 -10.31
CA SER A 170 -22.82 4.25 -11.06
C SER A 170 -22.87 2.73 -10.80
N SER A 171 -21.77 2.02 -11.06
CA SER A 171 -21.60 0.57 -10.95
C SER A 171 -20.15 0.13 -10.70
N ALA A 172 -19.18 1.03 -10.83
CA ALA A 172 -17.77 0.73 -10.57
C ALA A 172 -17.45 0.99 -9.09
N CYS A 173 -16.85 0.00 -8.42
CA CYS A 173 -16.42 0.17 -7.04
C CYS A 173 -15.13 0.99 -6.96
N SER A 174 -15.18 2.10 -6.24
CA SER A 174 -14.04 3.01 -6.07
C SER A 174 -13.23 2.68 -4.81
N GLU A 175 -13.88 2.14 -3.78
CA GLU A 175 -13.23 1.77 -2.52
C GLU A 175 -13.96 0.57 -1.91
N CYS A 176 -13.22 -0.42 -1.43
CA CYS A 176 -13.80 -1.57 -0.72
C CYS A 176 -14.06 -1.23 0.76
N ALA A 177 -14.99 -1.96 1.38
CA ALA A 177 -15.27 -1.85 2.81
C ALA A 177 -14.07 -2.30 3.65
N SER A 178 -14.00 -1.82 4.90
CA SER A 178 -12.92 -2.19 5.82
C SER A 178 -12.77 -3.71 5.94
N GLY A 179 -11.53 -4.21 5.82
CA GLY A 179 -11.23 -5.65 5.80
C GLY A 179 -11.41 -6.32 4.43
N PHE A 180 -11.76 -5.55 3.39
CA PHE A 180 -11.83 -6.02 2.02
C PHE A 180 -10.91 -5.21 1.08
N GLY A 181 -10.31 -5.91 0.12
CA GLY A 181 -9.44 -5.34 -0.90
C GLY A 181 -10.01 -5.46 -2.31
N PRO A 182 -9.65 -4.55 -3.23
CA PRO A 182 -10.11 -4.60 -4.60
C PRO A 182 -9.53 -5.81 -5.35
N VAL A 183 -10.37 -6.45 -6.15
CA VAL A 183 -9.97 -7.40 -7.19
C VAL A 183 -10.04 -6.67 -8.52
N TYR A 184 -8.89 -6.50 -9.16
CA TYR A 184 -8.75 -5.79 -10.42
C TYR A 184 -8.87 -6.73 -11.61
N ASP A 185 -9.58 -6.29 -12.65
CA ASP A 185 -9.45 -6.90 -13.97
C ASP A 185 -8.16 -6.48 -14.68
N THR A 186 -7.95 -7.00 -15.89
CA THR A 186 -6.82 -6.60 -16.77
C THR A 186 -6.80 -5.11 -17.12
N SER A 187 -7.91 -4.40 -16.86
CA SER A 187 -8.05 -2.97 -17.08
C SER A 187 -7.82 -2.11 -15.83
N LEU A 188 -7.51 -2.72 -14.68
CA LEU A 188 -7.43 -2.06 -13.37
C LEU A 188 -8.76 -1.50 -12.87
N VAL A 189 -9.87 -2.09 -13.29
CA VAL A 189 -11.19 -1.78 -12.77
C VAL A 189 -11.51 -2.76 -11.66
N THR A 190 -12.00 -2.26 -10.52
CA THR A 190 -12.45 -3.09 -9.41
C THR A 190 -13.69 -3.88 -9.82
N THR A 191 -13.55 -5.19 -9.97
CA THR A 191 -14.66 -6.09 -10.32
C THR A 191 -15.37 -6.65 -9.09
N ASN A 192 -14.64 -6.83 -7.99
CA ASN A 192 -15.18 -7.31 -6.73
C ASN A 192 -14.29 -6.85 -5.56
N CYS A 193 -14.79 -6.95 -4.33
CA CYS A 193 -14.04 -6.74 -3.10
C CYS A 193 -13.90 -8.08 -2.35
N THR A 194 -12.66 -8.54 -2.16
CA THR A 194 -12.35 -9.80 -1.49
C THR A 194 -11.90 -9.56 -0.06
N SER A 195 -12.21 -10.49 0.85
CA SER A 195 -11.73 -10.41 2.23
C SER A 195 -10.20 -10.41 2.26
N CYS A 196 -9.63 -9.54 3.08
CA CYS A 196 -8.20 -9.51 3.33
C CYS A 196 -7.77 -10.63 4.28
N PRO A 197 -6.49 -11.07 4.22
CA PRO A 197 -5.92 -12.00 5.18
C PRO A 197 -5.97 -11.47 6.62
N ALA A 198 -5.82 -12.35 7.60
CA ALA A 198 -5.76 -11.96 9.01
C ALA A 198 -4.64 -10.94 9.28
N ASP A 199 -4.93 -9.96 10.14
CA ASP A 199 -4.04 -8.84 10.49
C ASP A 199 -3.62 -7.92 9.33
N CYS A 200 -4.20 -8.11 8.15
CA CYS A 200 -4.00 -7.27 6.98
C CYS A 200 -5.00 -6.12 7.01
N THR A 201 -4.51 -4.89 6.97
CA THR A 201 -5.34 -3.67 6.95
C THR A 201 -5.72 -3.28 5.54
N ASP A 202 -4.80 -3.41 4.59
CA ASP A 202 -5.04 -3.16 3.16
C ASP A 202 -4.51 -4.34 2.32
N CYS A 203 -5.34 -4.85 1.42
CA CYS A 203 -4.97 -5.92 0.49
C CYS A 203 -5.48 -5.62 -0.91
N ALA A 204 -4.92 -6.26 -1.92
CA ALA A 204 -5.43 -6.18 -3.29
C ALA A 204 -5.16 -7.48 -4.07
N ASP A 205 -5.99 -7.75 -5.07
CA ASP A 205 -5.71 -8.76 -6.08
C ASP A 205 -5.53 -8.08 -7.45
N GLN A 206 -4.30 -8.13 -7.96
CA GLN A 206 -3.91 -7.54 -9.25
C GLN A 206 -4.14 -8.51 -10.44
N GLY A 207 -5.04 -9.48 -10.30
CA GLY A 207 -5.33 -10.50 -11.30
C GLY A 207 -4.46 -11.75 -11.18
N PHE A 208 -4.05 -12.08 -9.95
CA PHE A 208 -3.21 -13.23 -9.63
C PHE A 208 -3.70 -13.97 -8.38
N SER A 209 -3.80 -13.24 -7.27
CA SER A 209 -4.24 -13.67 -5.95
C SER A 209 -4.26 -12.44 -5.04
N THR A 210 -5.12 -12.45 -4.04
CA THR A 210 -5.10 -11.48 -2.95
C THR A 210 -3.74 -11.51 -2.24
N ILE A 211 -3.09 -10.35 -2.17
CA ILE A 211 -1.90 -10.14 -1.35
C ILE A 211 -2.16 -9.04 -0.34
N CYS A 212 -1.58 -9.17 0.84
CA CYS A 212 -1.55 -8.07 1.79
C CYS A 212 -0.55 -7.00 1.34
N GLU A 213 -0.99 -5.75 1.24
CA GLU A 213 -0.17 -4.58 0.90
C GLU A 213 0.20 -3.78 2.16
N LYS A 214 -0.61 -3.88 3.22
CA LYS A 214 -0.37 -3.22 4.50
C LYS A 214 -0.87 -4.05 5.67
N CYS A 215 -0.07 -4.11 6.72
CA CYS A 215 -0.38 -4.83 7.93
C CYS A 215 -0.73 -3.93 9.11
N GLY A 216 -1.39 -4.51 10.12
CA GLY A 216 -1.58 -3.88 11.42
C GLY A 216 -0.27 -3.60 12.16
N THR A 217 -0.37 -2.95 13.31
CA THR A 217 0.75 -2.45 14.11
C THR A 217 1.82 -3.52 14.39
N GLY A 218 3.08 -3.20 14.07
CA GLY A 218 4.24 -4.04 14.35
C GLY A 218 4.45 -5.21 13.39
N LYS A 219 3.64 -5.32 12.33
CA LYS A 219 3.79 -6.34 11.27
C LYS A 219 4.01 -5.68 9.92
N VAL A 220 4.53 -6.46 8.97
CA VAL A 220 4.78 -6.07 7.58
C VAL A 220 4.40 -7.19 6.62
N PRO A 221 4.12 -6.89 5.34
CA PRO A 221 3.70 -7.90 4.38
C PRO A 221 4.90 -8.70 3.86
N ILE A 222 4.90 -10.01 4.12
CA ILE A 222 5.88 -10.96 3.63
C ILE A 222 5.14 -12.14 2.99
N ASP A 223 5.46 -12.46 1.74
CA ASP A 223 4.78 -13.49 0.94
C ASP A 223 3.25 -13.34 0.90
N GLY A 224 2.76 -12.09 0.93
CA GLY A 224 1.34 -11.74 0.91
C GLY A 224 0.62 -11.87 2.26
N ASN A 225 1.34 -12.17 3.35
CA ASN A 225 0.77 -12.28 4.70
C ASN A 225 1.49 -11.36 5.69
N CYS A 226 0.83 -11.04 6.80
CA CYS A 226 1.43 -10.21 7.84
C CYS A 226 2.39 -10.99 8.73
N SER A 227 3.62 -10.48 8.86
CA SER A 227 4.71 -11.12 9.57
C SER A 227 5.54 -10.10 10.35
N THR A 228 6.25 -10.55 11.38
CA THR A 228 7.19 -9.75 12.19
C THR A 228 8.64 -9.96 11.78
N ASN A 229 8.91 -10.65 10.67
CA ASN A 229 10.26 -11.05 10.27
C ASN A 229 11.10 -9.88 9.72
N SER A 230 11.93 -9.29 10.60
CA SER A 230 12.82 -8.16 10.30
C SER A 230 14.05 -8.51 9.44
N ASN A 231 14.34 -9.80 9.22
CA ASN A 231 15.42 -10.24 8.34
C ASN A 231 15.06 -10.11 6.86
N VAL A 232 13.78 -9.95 6.54
CA VAL A 232 13.26 -9.85 5.17
C VAL A 232 12.94 -8.41 4.79
N CYS A 233 12.42 -7.62 5.71
CA CYS A 233 11.88 -6.30 5.45
C CYS A 233 12.68 -5.21 6.18
N THR A 234 12.94 -4.09 5.51
CA THR A 234 13.30 -2.83 6.17
C THR A 234 12.04 -2.00 6.32
N THR A 235 11.63 -1.70 7.54
CA THR A 235 10.45 -0.85 7.81
C THR A 235 10.79 0.64 7.64
N PRO A 236 9.82 1.47 7.22
CA PRO A 236 9.97 2.92 7.29
C PRO A 236 10.05 3.40 8.75
N SER A 237 10.53 4.64 8.93
CA SER A 237 10.53 5.33 10.22
C SER A 237 9.74 6.63 10.07
N PRO A 238 8.56 6.76 10.70
CA PRO A 238 7.91 5.78 11.60
C PRO A 238 7.36 4.55 10.83
N PRO A 239 7.22 3.38 11.49
CA PRO A 239 6.62 2.20 10.88
C PRO A 239 5.14 2.43 10.56
N ASP A 240 4.72 2.10 9.34
CA ASP A 240 3.35 2.32 8.84
C ASP A 240 2.63 1.00 8.47
N GLY A 241 3.24 -0.14 8.73
CA GLY A 241 2.71 -1.46 8.36
C GLY A 241 3.16 -1.97 6.99
N THR A 242 4.10 -1.27 6.34
CA THR A 242 4.71 -1.66 5.05
C THR A 242 6.23 -1.83 5.14
N CYS A 243 6.84 -2.30 4.06
CA CYS A 243 8.27 -2.34 3.82
C CYS A 243 8.71 -1.14 2.99
N SER A 244 9.87 -0.56 3.31
CA SER A 244 10.57 0.41 2.45
C SER A 244 11.49 -0.26 1.43
N SER A 245 11.96 -1.47 1.74
CA SER A 245 12.85 -2.27 0.88
C SER A 245 12.92 -3.70 1.39
N CYS A 246 13.32 -4.63 0.52
CA CYS A 246 13.50 -6.04 0.88
C CYS A 246 14.97 -6.44 1.03
N LYS A 247 15.20 -7.41 1.90
CA LYS A 247 16.47 -8.04 2.23
C LYS A 247 16.40 -9.54 1.87
N ASN A 248 17.49 -10.25 2.08
CA ASN A 248 17.54 -11.71 2.00
C ASN A 248 17.12 -12.29 0.64
N GLY A 249 17.29 -11.54 -0.45
CA GLY A 249 16.92 -11.97 -1.80
C GLY A 249 15.42 -11.91 -2.09
N PHE A 250 14.63 -11.20 -1.28
CA PHE A 250 13.20 -10.99 -1.55
C PHE A 250 13.02 -9.88 -2.59
N LEU A 251 11.97 -10.02 -3.40
CA LEU A 251 11.48 -9.04 -4.36
C LEU A 251 10.56 -8.05 -3.66
N PHE A 252 10.80 -6.77 -3.85
CA PHE A 252 9.88 -5.72 -3.40
C PHE A 252 8.65 -5.66 -4.30
N TYR A 253 7.46 -5.66 -3.71
CA TYR A 253 6.20 -5.56 -4.44
C TYR A 253 5.11 -4.96 -3.55
N GLN A 254 4.56 -3.81 -3.95
CA GLN A 254 3.39 -3.14 -3.36
C GLN A 254 3.50 -2.97 -1.84
N GLY A 255 4.64 -2.45 -1.36
CA GLY A 255 4.88 -2.25 0.08
C GLY A 255 5.18 -3.54 0.87
N GLY A 256 5.30 -4.68 0.19
CA GLY A 256 5.65 -5.97 0.78
C GLY A 256 6.90 -6.60 0.17
N CYS A 257 7.31 -7.73 0.74
CA CYS A 257 8.43 -8.54 0.27
C CYS A 257 7.98 -9.94 -0.14
N LEU A 258 8.21 -10.32 -1.39
CA LEU A 258 7.91 -11.64 -1.92
C LEU A 258 9.18 -12.46 -2.07
N SER A 259 9.16 -13.69 -1.59
CA SER A 259 10.20 -14.66 -1.87
C SER A 259 10.25 -14.97 -3.38
N PRO A 260 11.40 -15.37 -3.92
CA PRO A 260 11.54 -15.73 -5.34
C PRO A 260 10.46 -16.70 -5.84
N GLN A 261 10.18 -17.75 -5.06
CA GLN A 261 9.16 -18.72 -5.41
C GLN A 261 7.76 -18.10 -5.38
N LYS A 262 7.42 -17.34 -4.32
CA LYS A 262 6.11 -16.72 -4.21
C LYS A 262 5.86 -15.72 -5.35
N ALA A 263 6.85 -14.93 -5.73
CA ALA A 263 6.76 -14.02 -6.86
C ALA A 263 6.46 -14.76 -8.18
N ALA A 264 7.03 -15.96 -8.36
CA ALA A 264 6.78 -16.81 -9.52
C ALA A 264 5.41 -17.49 -9.47
N ASP A 265 5.02 -18.03 -8.32
CA ASP A 265 3.71 -18.68 -8.10
C ASP A 265 2.57 -17.68 -8.33
N LEU A 266 2.76 -16.44 -7.85
CA LEU A 266 1.85 -15.33 -8.09
C LEU A 266 1.96 -14.77 -9.52
N LYS A 267 2.87 -15.28 -10.37
CA LYS A 267 3.12 -14.79 -11.74
C LYS A 267 3.43 -13.29 -11.82
N VAL A 268 3.86 -12.69 -10.70
CA VAL A 268 4.36 -11.31 -10.65
C VAL A 268 5.67 -11.25 -11.43
N CYS A 269 6.58 -12.19 -11.15
CA CYS A 269 7.84 -12.32 -11.86
C CYS A 269 8.24 -13.79 -11.95
N ALA A 270 8.37 -14.34 -13.16
CA ALA A 270 8.79 -15.73 -13.36
C ALA A 270 10.21 -15.97 -12.83
N LEU A 271 10.51 -17.17 -12.31
CA LEU A 271 11.84 -17.50 -11.78
C LEU A 271 12.98 -17.22 -12.76
N GLY A 272 12.77 -17.49 -14.07
CA GLY A 272 13.77 -17.21 -15.12
C GLY A 272 13.97 -15.73 -15.43
N SER A 273 13.07 -14.86 -14.96
CA SER A 273 13.10 -13.41 -15.15
C SER A 273 13.51 -12.65 -13.89
N GLN A 274 13.82 -13.35 -12.80
CA GLN A 274 14.29 -12.77 -11.55
C GLN A 274 15.81 -12.63 -11.57
N LEU A 275 16.33 -11.54 -11.01
CA LEU A 275 17.76 -11.26 -10.91
C LEU A 275 18.11 -10.75 -9.51
N LEU A 276 19.14 -11.33 -8.89
CA LEU A 276 19.65 -10.85 -7.61
C LEU A 276 20.54 -9.62 -7.83
N VAL A 277 20.19 -8.50 -7.21
CA VAL A 277 20.97 -7.26 -7.21
C VAL A 277 21.38 -6.92 -5.79
N GLY A 278 22.62 -7.24 -5.44
CA GLY A 278 23.10 -7.18 -4.07
C GLY A 278 22.36 -8.18 -3.18
N ASN A 279 21.46 -7.68 -2.33
CA ASN A 279 20.69 -8.50 -1.37
C ASN A 279 19.18 -8.50 -1.65
N THR A 280 18.76 -7.97 -2.79
CA THR A 280 17.35 -7.81 -3.18
C THR A 280 17.16 -8.43 -4.56
N THR A 281 16.04 -9.12 -4.76
CA THR A 281 15.70 -9.65 -6.09
C THR A 281 14.90 -8.60 -6.85
N VAL A 282 15.18 -8.48 -8.15
CA VAL A 282 14.42 -7.63 -9.08
C VAL A 282 13.84 -8.47 -10.20
N CYS A 283 12.76 -8.00 -10.78
CA CYS A 283 12.22 -8.55 -12.01
C CYS A 283 12.82 -7.85 -13.24
N THR A 284 13.24 -8.64 -14.22
CA THR A 284 13.75 -8.16 -15.52
C THR A 284 12.70 -8.23 -16.63
N GLU A 285 11.67 -9.06 -16.42
CA GLU A 285 10.55 -9.20 -17.34
C GLU A 285 9.28 -9.60 -16.58
N CYS A 286 8.27 -8.76 -16.64
CA CYS A 286 7.00 -8.91 -15.94
C CYS A 286 5.95 -9.63 -16.80
N LYS A 287 4.80 -9.97 -16.20
CA LYS A 287 3.62 -10.36 -16.98
C LYS A 287 3.16 -9.23 -17.91
N GLY A 288 2.61 -9.58 -19.07
CA GLY A 288 2.08 -8.60 -20.03
C GLY A 288 1.10 -7.61 -19.39
N GLY A 289 1.34 -6.32 -19.63
CA GLY A 289 0.61 -5.22 -18.99
C GLY A 289 1.33 -4.60 -17.79
N PHE A 290 2.44 -5.19 -17.38
CA PHE A 290 3.31 -4.70 -16.31
C PHE A 290 4.73 -4.52 -16.85
N VAL A 291 5.47 -3.59 -16.27
CA VAL A 291 6.88 -3.32 -16.62
C VAL A 291 7.71 -3.14 -15.35
N PRO A 292 8.99 -3.52 -15.36
CA PRO A 292 9.84 -3.33 -14.18
C PRO A 292 10.20 -1.85 -13.96
N ILE A 293 9.85 -1.32 -12.80
CA ILE A 293 10.27 -0.01 -12.32
C ILE A 293 10.98 -0.21 -11.00
N ASP A 294 12.26 0.18 -10.94
CA ASP A 294 13.18 -0.18 -9.85
C ASP A 294 13.26 -1.69 -9.55
N GLY A 295 12.91 -2.53 -10.53
CA GLY A 295 12.84 -3.98 -10.39
C GLY A 295 11.50 -4.53 -9.91
N GLU A 296 10.54 -3.67 -9.56
CA GLU A 296 9.17 -4.05 -9.21
C GLU A 296 8.27 -4.06 -10.46
N CYS A 297 7.40 -5.06 -10.58
CA CYS A 297 6.45 -5.12 -11.70
C CYS A 297 5.24 -4.23 -11.46
N LEU A 298 5.25 -3.04 -12.07
CA LEU A 298 4.15 -2.07 -11.94
C LEU A 298 3.30 -2.03 -13.21
N PRO A 299 1.98 -1.84 -13.08
CA PRO A 299 1.10 -1.84 -14.23
C PRO A 299 1.35 -0.60 -15.10
N ILE A 300 1.45 -0.80 -16.41
CA ILE A 300 1.78 0.25 -17.38
C ILE A 300 0.80 1.42 -17.31
N LYS A 301 -0.47 1.11 -17.02
CA LYS A 301 -1.53 2.11 -16.88
C LYS A 301 -1.27 3.10 -15.74
N GLN A 302 -0.56 2.72 -14.68
CA GLN A 302 -0.19 3.62 -13.57
C GLN A 302 1.11 4.39 -13.87
N ILE A 303 2.04 3.77 -14.58
CA ILE A 303 3.36 4.34 -14.89
C ILE A 303 3.30 5.37 -16.01
N ASN A 304 2.46 5.13 -17.02
CA ASN A 304 2.33 5.97 -18.22
C ASN A 304 0.91 6.57 -18.30
N THR A 305 0.43 7.18 -17.20
CA THR A 305 -0.94 7.72 -17.03
C THR A 305 -1.21 9.00 -17.82
N GLY A 306 -0.20 9.83 -18.09
CA GLY A 306 -0.38 11.09 -18.82
C GLY A 306 -1.33 12.12 -18.16
N THR A 307 -1.80 11.93 -16.93
CA THR A 307 -2.90 12.73 -16.33
C THR A 307 -2.62 13.33 -14.94
N THR A 308 -1.46 13.13 -14.31
CA THR A 308 -1.03 14.00 -13.19
C THR A 308 -0.19 15.15 -13.71
N ARG A 309 -0.04 16.22 -12.90
CA ARG A 309 0.58 17.53 -13.21
C ARG A 309 2.06 17.49 -13.68
N ALA A 310 2.58 16.33 -14.07
CA ALA A 310 3.89 16.10 -14.67
C ALA A 310 3.91 15.22 -15.95
N GLY A 311 2.79 14.67 -16.44
CA GLY A 311 2.58 14.22 -17.84
C GLY A 311 3.63 13.32 -18.53
N GLN A 312 4.47 12.57 -17.79
CA GLN A 312 5.69 11.96 -18.34
C GLN A 312 5.65 10.42 -18.29
N ASN A 313 5.96 9.77 -19.42
CA ASN A 313 6.02 8.31 -19.54
C ASN A 313 7.40 7.81 -19.11
N ILE A 314 7.50 7.11 -17.98
CA ILE A 314 8.79 6.64 -17.42
C ILE A 314 9.38 5.52 -18.27
N CYS A 315 8.54 4.56 -18.67
CA CYS A 315 8.93 3.37 -19.44
C CYS A 315 8.58 3.57 -20.92
N LEU A 316 9.59 3.49 -21.78
CA LEU A 316 9.49 3.76 -23.21
C LEU A 316 9.91 2.52 -24.02
N ASP A 317 9.50 2.46 -25.28
CA ASP A 317 10.04 1.50 -26.25
C ASP A 317 11.46 1.93 -26.71
N GLU A 318 12.11 1.09 -27.52
CA GLU A 318 13.47 1.37 -28.02
C GLU A 318 13.57 2.65 -28.88
N LYS A 319 12.44 3.14 -29.38
CA LYS A 319 12.35 4.36 -30.20
C LYS A 319 11.99 5.59 -29.36
N GLY A 320 11.82 5.44 -28.05
CA GLY A 320 11.44 6.52 -27.12
C GLY A 320 9.94 6.82 -27.08
N ASN A 321 9.08 5.96 -27.63
CA ASN A 321 7.63 6.11 -27.54
C ASN A 321 7.06 5.40 -26.32
N LYS A 322 5.79 5.70 -25.98
CA LYS A 322 5.06 4.97 -24.94
C LYS A 322 4.97 3.48 -25.30
N VAL A 323 5.33 2.61 -24.35
CA VAL A 323 5.18 1.15 -24.49
C VAL A 323 3.72 0.72 -24.66
N SER A 324 3.51 -0.37 -25.41
CA SER A 324 2.20 -1.03 -25.53
C SER A 324 1.64 -1.45 -24.18
N ASN A 325 0.31 -1.47 -24.02
CA ASN A 325 -0.37 -2.02 -22.83
C ASN A 325 -0.18 -3.53 -22.63
N THR A 326 0.52 -4.21 -23.55
CA THR A 326 0.87 -5.63 -23.46
C THR A 326 2.36 -5.86 -23.23
N ALA A 327 3.16 -4.79 -23.10
CA ALA A 327 4.59 -4.91 -22.87
C ALA A 327 4.87 -5.64 -21.54
N THR A 328 6.03 -6.29 -21.50
CA THR A 328 6.56 -7.03 -20.33
C THR A 328 7.80 -6.37 -19.74
N LYS A 329 8.39 -5.41 -20.49
CA LYS A 329 9.64 -4.70 -20.17
C LYS A 329 9.71 -3.35 -20.89
N CYS A 330 10.61 -2.50 -20.45
CA CYS A 330 11.00 -1.24 -21.08
C CYS A 330 12.12 -1.46 -22.10
N GLY A 331 12.05 -0.74 -23.23
CA GLY A 331 13.14 -0.65 -24.21
C GLY A 331 14.03 0.57 -24.00
N ALA A 332 13.49 1.63 -23.40
CA ALA A 332 14.21 2.80 -22.95
C ALA A 332 13.53 3.42 -21.72
N CYS A 333 14.21 4.36 -21.08
CA CYS A 333 13.67 5.10 -19.94
C CYS A 333 13.60 6.58 -20.27
N ILE A 334 12.74 7.29 -19.55
CA ILE A 334 12.60 8.73 -19.71
C ILE A 334 13.94 9.46 -19.55
N SER A 335 14.18 10.44 -20.42
CA SER A 335 15.43 11.23 -20.44
C SER A 335 15.37 12.49 -19.56
N THR A 336 14.18 12.86 -19.09
CA THR A 336 13.93 14.02 -18.22
C THR A 336 13.70 13.59 -16.77
N THR A 337 13.97 14.51 -15.85
CA THR A 337 13.78 14.28 -14.41
C THR A 337 12.29 14.24 -14.06
N VAL A 338 11.87 13.22 -13.31
CA VAL A 338 10.51 13.08 -12.78
C VAL A 338 10.58 13.02 -11.26
N ASN A 339 9.83 13.88 -10.56
CA ASN A 339 9.79 13.90 -9.09
C ASN A 339 11.18 13.85 -8.44
N THR A 340 12.10 14.68 -8.93
CA THR A 340 13.53 14.75 -8.52
C THR A 340 14.40 13.53 -8.82
N ASN A 341 13.91 12.55 -9.60
CA ASN A 341 14.70 11.38 -10.00
C ASN A 341 15.01 11.40 -11.50
N ASN A 342 16.24 11.00 -11.84
CA ASN A 342 16.59 10.56 -13.19
C ASN A 342 16.37 9.05 -13.26
N TYR A 343 16.16 8.52 -14.46
CA TYR A 343 15.97 7.09 -14.69
C TYR A 343 17.03 6.56 -15.63
N PHE A 344 17.40 5.30 -15.46
CA PHE A 344 18.21 4.57 -16.42
C PHE A 344 17.68 3.17 -16.69
N LEU A 345 17.97 2.67 -17.88
CA LEU A 345 17.61 1.32 -18.30
C LEU A 345 18.60 0.30 -17.75
N PHE A 346 18.09 -0.75 -17.12
CA PHE A 346 18.86 -1.92 -16.73
C PHE A 346 18.01 -3.18 -16.92
N ASN A 347 18.47 -4.13 -17.74
CA ASN A 347 17.79 -5.42 -17.98
C ASN A 347 16.27 -5.33 -18.17
N GLY A 348 15.80 -4.40 -19.02
CA GLY A 348 14.39 -4.25 -19.33
C GLY A 348 13.56 -3.47 -18.29
N GLY A 349 14.18 -2.92 -17.24
CA GLY A 349 13.53 -2.08 -16.25
C GLY A 349 14.07 -0.65 -16.22
N CYS A 350 13.25 0.28 -15.72
CA CYS A 350 13.67 1.67 -15.47
C CYS A 350 13.91 1.92 -13.99
N TYR A 351 15.16 2.25 -13.65
CA TYR A 351 15.60 2.36 -12.27
C TYR A 351 15.82 3.83 -11.89
N PRO A 352 15.17 4.33 -10.83
CA PRO A 352 15.33 5.69 -10.37
C PRO A 352 16.67 5.89 -9.68
N ILE A 353 17.22 7.09 -9.86
CA ILE A 353 18.31 7.62 -9.06
C ILE A 353 17.98 9.06 -8.66
N PRO A 354 18.21 9.47 -7.39
CA PRO A 354 18.06 10.86 -7.00
C PRO A 354 18.87 11.78 -7.91
N ALA A 355 18.23 12.80 -8.48
CA ALA A 355 18.90 13.79 -9.33
C ALA A 355 19.87 14.69 -8.53
N SER A 356 19.70 14.75 -7.20
CA SER A 356 20.66 15.36 -6.27
C SER A 356 21.45 14.29 -5.52
N ALA A 357 22.78 14.33 -5.62
CA ALA A 357 23.72 13.35 -5.06
C ALA A 357 23.79 13.30 -3.51
N SER A 358 22.96 14.06 -2.80
CA SER A 358 23.07 14.29 -1.35
C SER A 358 22.34 13.27 -0.47
N THR A 359 21.65 12.29 -1.05
CA THR A 359 20.98 11.24 -0.25
C THR A 359 20.98 9.93 -1.02
N PRO A 360 21.70 8.88 -0.57
CA PRO A 360 21.58 7.55 -1.15
C PRO A 360 20.11 7.10 -1.06
N GLY A 361 19.46 6.92 -2.21
CA GLY A 361 18.10 6.40 -2.24
C GLY A 361 18.08 4.93 -1.76
N THR A 362 16.96 4.49 -1.21
CA THR A 362 16.73 3.08 -0.85
C THR A 362 16.43 2.19 -2.07
N SER A 363 16.24 2.82 -3.23
CA SER A 363 15.97 2.17 -4.52
C SER A 363 17.09 1.22 -4.95
N VAL A 364 16.76 0.22 -5.75
CA VAL A 364 17.76 -0.63 -6.40
C VAL A 364 18.63 0.19 -7.36
N GLY A 365 18.07 1.19 -8.04
CA GLY A 365 18.80 2.05 -8.96
C GLY A 365 20.01 2.75 -8.35
N SER A 366 19.86 3.28 -7.14
CA SER A 366 20.96 3.89 -6.37
C SER A 366 22.10 2.92 -6.00
N LYS A 367 21.85 1.60 -6.02
CA LYS A 367 22.89 0.57 -5.81
C LYS A 367 23.65 0.22 -7.09
N LEU A 368 23.04 0.47 -8.24
CA LEU A 368 23.58 0.16 -9.56
C LEU A 368 24.30 1.35 -10.19
N CYS A 369 23.90 2.57 -9.85
CA CYS A 369 24.33 3.79 -10.53
C CYS A 369 24.47 4.96 -9.56
N SER A 370 25.44 5.87 -9.80
CA SER A 370 25.61 7.12 -9.06
C SER A 370 25.22 8.39 -9.83
N SER A 371 25.12 8.29 -11.16
CA SER A 371 24.59 9.37 -12.00
C SER A 371 23.96 8.79 -13.26
N ALA A 372 22.82 9.32 -13.69
CA ALA A 372 22.17 8.93 -14.92
C ALA A 372 21.80 10.14 -15.79
N SER A 373 21.92 9.98 -17.10
CA SER A 373 21.55 10.96 -18.12
C SER A 373 20.98 10.25 -19.35
N ASN A 374 19.97 10.84 -19.97
CA ASN A 374 19.33 10.32 -21.19
C ASN A 374 18.93 8.83 -21.11
N GLY A 375 18.35 8.42 -19.98
CA GLY A 375 17.92 7.04 -19.78
C GLY A 375 19.06 6.03 -19.59
N LYS A 376 20.31 6.47 -19.38
CA LYS A 376 21.48 5.61 -19.19
C LYS A 376 22.24 5.94 -17.91
N CYS A 377 22.86 4.93 -17.31
CA CYS A 377 23.79 5.15 -16.23
C CYS A 377 25.11 5.71 -16.78
N THR A 378 25.58 6.82 -16.22
CA THR A 378 26.80 7.53 -16.64
C THR A 378 27.95 7.39 -15.66
N ALA A 379 27.70 6.94 -14.42
CA ALA A 379 28.76 6.63 -13.47
C ALA A 379 28.39 5.51 -12.51
N ALA A 380 29.36 4.65 -12.22
CA ALA A 380 29.25 3.60 -11.22
C ALA A 380 29.18 4.19 -9.78
N PRO A 381 28.61 3.48 -8.81
CA PRO A 381 28.68 3.85 -7.39
C PRO A 381 30.12 3.97 -6.89
N THR A 382 30.43 5.03 -6.14
CA THR A 382 31.79 5.30 -5.61
C THR A 382 32.29 4.23 -4.64
N SER A 383 31.37 3.57 -3.92
CA SER A 383 31.69 2.49 -2.98
C SER A 383 31.70 1.10 -3.63
N GLY A 384 31.61 1.03 -4.96
CA GLY A 384 31.36 -0.20 -5.69
C GLY A 384 29.89 -0.60 -5.68
N GLY A 385 29.54 -1.52 -6.56
CA GLY A 385 28.18 -2.04 -6.70
C GLY A 385 28.17 -3.53 -7.02
N PRO A 386 26.98 -4.15 -7.09
CA PRO A 386 26.82 -5.54 -7.52
C PRO A 386 27.12 -5.74 -9.01
N PHE A 387 27.18 -4.64 -9.77
CA PHE A 387 27.56 -4.61 -11.17
C PHE A 387 28.57 -3.48 -11.38
N LEU A 388 29.56 -3.72 -12.23
CA LEU A 388 30.43 -2.70 -12.79
C LEU A 388 29.70 -2.02 -13.95
N VAL A 389 29.95 -0.73 -14.13
CA VAL A 389 29.40 0.06 -15.25
C VAL A 389 30.55 0.62 -16.05
N ASP A 390 30.57 0.36 -17.36
CA ASP A 390 31.55 0.96 -18.28
C ASP A 390 31.15 2.38 -18.71
N ALA A 391 32.01 3.07 -19.47
CA ALA A 391 31.75 4.42 -19.97
C ALA A 391 30.55 4.51 -20.94
N ASN A 392 30.09 3.37 -21.48
CA ASN A 392 28.92 3.30 -22.37
C ASN A 392 27.62 3.00 -21.61
N GLY A 393 27.69 2.79 -20.29
CA GLY A 393 26.55 2.40 -19.45
C GLY A 393 26.25 0.90 -19.48
N THR A 394 27.19 0.06 -19.92
CA THR A 394 27.03 -1.40 -19.93
C THR A 394 27.30 -1.97 -18.55
N PHE A 395 26.41 -2.82 -18.06
CA PHE A 395 26.53 -3.47 -16.76
C PHE A 395 27.21 -4.84 -16.89
N THR A 396 28.24 -5.06 -16.07
CA THR A 396 28.92 -6.37 -15.96
C THR A 396 28.82 -6.87 -14.52
N PRO A 397 28.32 -8.09 -14.27
CA PRO A 397 28.19 -8.62 -12.91
C PRO A 397 29.56 -8.79 -12.24
N CYS A 398 29.59 -8.65 -10.92
CA CYS A 398 30.78 -9.00 -10.14
C CYS A 398 31.14 -10.50 -10.25
N PRO A 399 32.41 -10.88 -9.99
CA PRO A 399 32.82 -12.27 -9.95
C PRO A 399 31.98 -13.11 -9.00
N ALA A 400 31.85 -14.41 -9.26
CA ALA A 400 31.04 -15.32 -8.46
C ALA A 400 31.41 -15.24 -6.95
N GLY A 401 30.40 -15.12 -6.10
CA GLY A 401 30.54 -14.95 -4.65
C GLY A 401 30.82 -13.52 -4.19
N CYS A 402 31.11 -12.60 -5.10
CA CYS A 402 31.30 -11.20 -4.79
C CYS A 402 29.99 -10.42 -4.90
N GLY A 403 29.57 -9.78 -3.79
CA GLY A 403 28.34 -8.98 -3.74
C GLY A 403 28.53 -7.53 -4.13
N VAL A 404 29.72 -6.99 -3.87
CA VAL A 404 30.12 -5.63 -4.27
C VAL A 404 31.54 -5.69 -4.79
N CYS A 405 31.75 -5.14 -5.98
CA CYS A 405 33.06 -5.03 -6.58
C CYS A 405 33.30 -3.62 -7.13
N THR A 406 34.58 -3.28 -7.26
CA THR A 406 35.05 -2.06 -7.90
C THR A 406 35.97 -2.42 -9.05
N SER A 407 36.09 -1.54 -10.04
CA SER A 407 37.08 -1.67 -11.10
C SER A 407 38.03 -0.49 -11.04
N SER A 408 39.33 -0.78 -11.02
CA SER A 408 40.38 0.22 -11.14
C SER A 408 41.39 -0.26 -12.17
N ASN A 409 41.64 0.56 -13.20
CA ASN A 409 42.57 0.24 -14.30
C ASN A 409 42.31 -1.13 -14.97
N GLY A 410 41.04 -1.54 -15.08
CA GLY A 410 40.64 -2.82 -15.69
C GLY A 410 40.78 -4.04 -14.77
N ALA A 411 41.26 -3.87 -13.53
CA ALA A 411 41.26 -4.92 -12.52
C ALA A 411 40.01 -4.84 -11.64
N THR A 412 39.27 -5.94 -11.57
CA THR A 412 38.07 -6.05 -10.72
C THR A 412 38.47 -6.54 -9.33
N THR A 413 38.18 -5.74 -8.31
CA THR A 413 38.45 -6.07 -6.91
C THR A 413 37.14 -6.27 -6.17
N CYS A 414 36.98 -7.43 -5.55
CA CYS A 414 35.85 -7.69 -4.67
C CYS A 414 36.03 -6.96 -3.33
N THR A 415 35.03 -6.19 -2.91
CA THR A 415 35.06 -5.42 -1.67
C THR A 415 34.17 -6.02 -0.58
N SER A 416 33.13 -6.77 -0.95
CA SER A 416 32.31 -7.54 0.00
C SER A 416 31.74 -8.82 -0.61
N CYS A 417 31.60 -9.85 0.21
CA CYS A 417 30.92 -11.08 -0.19
C CYS A 417 29.42 -10.86 -0.38
N GLY A 418 28.85 -11.59 -1.34
CA GLY A 418 27.43 -11.51 -1.68
C GLY A 418 26.54 -12.33 -0.76
N LEU A 419 25.23 -12.19 -0.93
CA LEU A 419 24.25 -13.02 -0.26
C LEU A 419 24.51 -14.51 -0.56
N GLY A 420 24.51 -15.35 0.48
CA GLY A 420 24.86 -16.77 0.37
C GLY A 420 26.36 -17.06 0.40
N TYR A 421 27.20 -16.08 0.71
CA TYR A 421 28.65 -16.24 0.87
C TYR A 421 29.14 -15.60 2.18
N PHE A 422 30.22 -16.15 2.73
CA PHE A 422 30.88 -15.65 3.94
C PHE A 422 32.40 -15.55 3.75
N GLY A 423 33.06 -14.87 4.68
CA GLY A 423 34.51 -14.64 4.66
C GLY A 423 34.86 -13.18 4.45
N THR A 424 36.16 -12.92 4.22
CA THR A 424 36.68 -11.58 4.01
C THR A 424 37.03 -11.42 2.54
N ALA A 425 36.46 -10.42 1.88
CA ALA A 425 36.76 -10.11 0.49
C ALA A 425 38.28 -9.92 0.29
N PRO A 426 38.86 -10.40 -0.82
CA PRO A 426 38.19 -10.97 -1.99
C PRO A 426 37.85 -12.47 -1.88
N ASN A 427 38.18 -13.13 -0.77
CA ASN A 427 38.04 -14.58 -0.61
C ASN A 427 36.69 -14.96 0.01
N CYS A 428 35.67 -15.10 -0.85
CA CYS A 428 34.31 -15.43 -0.44
C CYS A 428 34.02 -16.93 -0.62
N THR A 429 33.52 -17.58 0.44
CA THR A 429 33.16 -19.01 0.44
C THR A 429 31.64 -19.16 0.49
N ALA A 430 31.08 -20.09 -0.27
CA ALA A 430 29.64 -20.31 -0.32
C ALA A 430 29.10 -20.88 1.01
N CYS A 431 27.93 -20.40 1.41
CA CYS A 431 27.19 -20.93 2.55
C CYS A 431 26.62 -22.34 2.27
N PRO A 432 26.29 -23.10 3.34
CA PRO A 432 25.54 -24.34 3.21
C PRO A 432 24.22 -24.18 2.45
N SER A 433 23.72 -25.26 1.87
CA SER A 433 22.46 -25.26 1.11
C SER A 433 21.28 -24.71 1.92
N GLY A 434 20.50 -23.81 1.33
CA GLY A 434 19.35 -23.18 1.97
C GLY A 434 19.70 -22.03 2.94
N CYS A 435 20.98 -21.71 3.09
CA CYS A 435 21.46 -20.63 3.94
C CYS A 435 21.85 -19.39 3.13
N THR A 436 21.40 -18.21 3.55
CA THR A 436 21.70 -16.92 2.91
C THR A 436 22.71 -16.10 3.69
N VAL A 437 22.79 -16.30 5.01
CA VAL A 437 23.82 -15.69 5.86
C VAL A 437 24.37 -16.78 6.77
N CYS A 438 25.70 -16.93 6.78
CA CYS A 438 26.38 -17.97 7.55
C CYS A 438 27.73 -17.50 8.08
N THR A 439 28.24 -18.23 9.07
CA THR A 439 29.65 -18.23 9.45
C THR A 439 30.33 -19.47 8.86
N LYS A 440 31.62 -19.64 9.16
CA LYS A 440 32.38 -20.83 8.75
C LYS A 440 31.70 -22.14 9.18
N ASP A 441 31.06 -22.16 10.34
CA ASP A 441 30.61 -23.39 11.00
C ASP A 441 29.08 -23.48 11.15
N ALA A 442 28.34 -22.40 10.91
CA ALA A 442 26.90 -22.38 11.15
C ALA A 442 26.12 -21.45 10.21
N CYS A 443 24.90 -21.85 9.85
CA CYS A 443 23.93 -20.96 9.23
C CYS A 443 23.32 -20.02 10.29
N THR A 444 23.09 -18.76 9.96
CA THR A 444 22.40 -17.80 10.83
C THR A 444 21.08 -17.31 10.26
N THR A 445 20.95 -17.30 8.93
CA THR A 445 19.70 -16.91 8.26
C THR A 445 19.45 -17.83 7.07
N CYS A 446 18.24 -18.38 7.02
CA CYS A 446 17.78 -19.24 5.97
C CYS A 446 17.19 -18.45 4.79
N TRP A 447 16.99 -19.12 3.67
CA TRP A 447 16.42 -18.54 2.45
C TRP A 447 15.06 -17.85 2.65
N ASN A 448 14.25 -18.29 3.61
CA ASN A 448 12.96 -17.68 3.96
C ASN A 448 13.07 -16.54 5.02
N GLY A 449 14.30 -16.17 5.40
CA GLY A 449 14.59 -15.17 6.43
C GLY A 449 14.45 -15.66 7.87
N SER A 450 14.06 -16.91 8.10
CA SER A 450 14.03 -17.51 9.44
C SER A 450 15.44 -17.86 9.91
N GLY A 451 15.61 -18.00 11.22
CA GLY A 451 16.76 -18.70 11.78
C GLY A 451 16.70 -20.21 11.48
N PRO A 452 17.83 -20.92 11.50
CA PRO A 452 17.84 -22.37 11.42
C PRO A 452 17.14 -23.01 12.63
N ASP A 453 16.76 -24.28 12.49
CA ASP A 453 16.23 -25.07 13.61
C ASP A 453 17.30 -25.35 14.70
N ALA A 454 16.90 -26.05 15.76
CA ALA A 454 17.80 -26.40 16.88
C ALA A 454 19.02 -27.24 16.46
N ASN A 455 18.99 -27.86 15.28
CA ASN A 455 20.08 -28.65 14.71
C ASN A 455 20.89 -27.85 13.68
N GLY A 456 20.65 -26.55 13.53
CA GLY A 456 21.35 -25.70 12.57
C GLY A 456 20.88 -25.88 11.13
N LYS A 457 19.71 -26.51 10.90
CA LYS A 457 19.20 -26.81 9.56
C LYS A 457 18.11 -25.82 9.13
N CYS A 458 18.18 -25.42 7.86
CA CYS A 458 17.16 -24.59 7.24
C CYS A 458 15.98 -25.42 6.71
N PRO A 459 14.77 -24.84 6.64
CA PRO A 459 13.63 -25.49 6.01
C PRO A 459 13.95 -25.81 4.55
N SER A 460 13.40 -26.93 4.05
CA SER A 460 13.58 -27.29 2.65
C SER A 460 12.88 -26.26 1.77
N PRO A 461 13.53 -25.77 0.70
CA PRO A 461 12.85 -24.90 -0.25
C PRO A 461 11.67 -25.66 -0.90
N PRO A 462 10.52 -25.00 -1.12
CA PRO A 462 9.40 -25.59 -1.85
C PRO A 462 9.87 -25.99 -3.25
N SER A 463 9.65 -27.25 -3.61
CA SER A 463 10.44 -27.99 -4.61
C SER A 463 9.92 -27.91 -6.05
N SER A 464 10.84 -27.91 -7.02
CA SER A 464 10.73 -28.70 -8.28
C SER A 464 12.03 -28.67 -9.12
N SER A 465 13.10 -29.28 -8.60
CA SER A 465 14.00 -30.17 -9.35
C SER A 465 15.10 -30.68 -8.42
N SER A 466 15.39 -31.97 -8.56
CA SER A 466 16.34 -32.78 -7.80
C SER A 466 17.80 -32.44 -8.10
N SER A 467 18.18 -31.18 -7.99
CA SER A 467 19.58 -30.76 -8.01
C SER A 467 19.86 -30.00 -6.72
N GLY A 468 20.65 -30.63 -5.83
CA GLY A 468 21.18 -30.05 -4.61
C GLY A 468 22.04 -28.83 -4.93
N LEU A 469 21.38 -27.71 -5.14
CA LEU A 469 21.98 -26.45 -5.50
C LEU A 469 22.12 -25.66 -4.20
N SER A 470 23.37 -25.39 -3.83
CA SER A 470 23.78 -24.61 -2.65
C SER A 470 23.01 -23.27 -2.59
N GLY A 471 22.93 -22.62 -1.42
CA GLY A 471 22.41 -21.26 -1.33
C GLY A 471 23.08 -20.29 -2.34
N GLY A 472 24.34 -20.57 -2.72
CA GLY A 472 25.06 -19.86 -3.79
C GLY A 472 24.53 -20.12 -5.21
N ALA A 473 23.81 -21.21 -5.46
CA ALA A 473 23.19 -21.49 -6.75
C ALA A 473 21.83 -20.79 -6.91
N ILE A 474 21.13 -20.40 -5.84
CA ILE A 474 19.96 -19.52 -5.96
C ILE A 474 20.41 -18.10 -6.40
N ALA A 475 21.59 -17.67 -5.95
CA ALA A 475 22.26 -16.46 -6.46
C ALA A 475 22.94 -16.66 -7.84
N GLY A 476 23.26 -17.89 -8.23
CA GLY A 476 24.04 -18.22 -9.44
C GLY A 476 23.25 -18.79 -10.63
N ILE A 477 22.06 -19.37 -10.44
CA ILE A 477 21.26 -19.98 -11.52
C ILE A 477 20.81 -18.92 -12.55
N VAL A 478 20.64 -17.67 -12.13
CA VAL A 478 20.33 -16.56 -13.04
C VAL A 478 21.52 -16.22 -13.95
N ILE A 479 22.76 -16.40 -13.47
CA ILE A 479 23.98 -16.11 -14.23
C ILE A 479 24.26 -17.20 -15.29
N ALA A 480 23.92 -18.46 -15.00
CA ALA A 480 24.11 -19.57 -15.94
C ALA A 480 23.19 -19.46 -17.17
N VAL A 481 21.95 -18.98 -17.01
CA VAL A 481 21.03 -18.79 -18.15
C VAL A 481 21.49 -17.64 -19.06
N LEU A 482 22.04 -16.56 -18.50
CA LEU A 482 22.57 -15.43 -19.29
C LEU A 482 23.85 -15.77 -20.06
N LEU A 483 24.76 -16.59 -19.49
CA LEU A 483 25.95 -17.07 -20.22
C LEU A 483 25.59 -18.06 -21.33
N VAL A 484 24.54 -18.86 -21.16
CA VAL A 484 24.06 -19.77 -22.20
C VAL A 484 23.36 -19.02 -23.33
N LEU A 485 22.56 -17.97 -23.04
CA LEU A 485 21.91 -17.17 -24.08
C LEU A 485 22.89 -16.23 -24.82
N GLY A 486 23.86 -15.64 -24.13
CA GLY A 486 24.95 -14.88 -24.76
C GLY A 486 25.92 -15.77 -25.57
N GLY A 487 26.18 -16.98 -25.08
CA GLY A 487 26.98 -17.99 -25.79
C GLY A 487 26.28 -18.54 -27.04
N LEU A 488 24.97 -18.79 -26.99
CA LEU A 488 24.20 -19.20 -28.17
C LEU A 488 24.07 -18.08 -29.20
N GLY A 489 23.87 -16.83 -28.79
CA GLY A 489 23.83 -15.67 -29.68
C GLY A 489 25.18 -15.44 -30.39
N GLY A 490 26.29 -15.54 -29.66
CA GLY A 490 27.65 -15.44 -30.22
C GLY A 490 28.01 -16.62 -31.14
N PHE A 491 27.59 -17.83 -30.78
CA PHE A 491 27.82 -19.03 -31.59
C PHE A 491 26.98 -19.00 -32.88
N LEU A 492 25.73 -18.54 -32.85
CA LEU A 492 24.90 -18.37 -34.04
C LEU A 492 25.42 -17.23 -34.93
N GLY A 493 25.88 -16.11 -34.36
CA GLY A 493 26.51 -15.02 -35.10
C GLY A 493 27.82 -15.44 -35.78
N TRP A 494 28.66 -16.21 -35.08
CA TRP A 494 29.88 -16.80 -35.65
C TRP A 494 29.58 -17.88 -36.69
N TRP A 495 28.59 -18.74 -36.46
CA TRP A 495 28.20 -19.80 -37.38
C TRP A 495 27.63 -19.26 -38.70
N PHE A 496 26.78 -18.23 -38.66
CA PHE A 496 26.25 -17.60 -39.88
C PHE A 496 27.23 -16.61 -40.53
N GLY A 497 28.09 -15.94 -39.75
CA GLY A 497 29.07 -14.96 -40.26
C GLY A 497 30.37 -15.55 -40.79
N CYS A 498 30.87 -16.65 -40.21
CA CYS A 498 32.17 -17.24 -40.56
C CYS A 498 32.08 -18.53 -41.37
N ARG A 499 30.90 -19.16 -41.48
CA ARG A 499 30.71 -20.37 -42.30
C ARG A 499 30.12 -20.09 -43.69
N GLY A 500 29.81 -18.82 -43.99
CA GLY A 500 29.29 -18.34 -45.26
C GLY A 500 30.34 -17.70 -46.18
N LYS A 501 31.62 -18.09 -46.05
CA LYS A 501 32.69 -17.72 -46.98
C LYS A 501 33.46 -18.94 -47.42
#